data_AF-A0A6V7JXF1-F1
#
_entry.id   AF-A0A6V7JXF1-F1
#
_cell.length_a   1.000
_cell.length_b   1.000
_cell.length_c   1.000
_cell.angle_alpha   90.00
_cell.angle_beta   90.00
_cell.angle_gamma   90.00
#
_symmetry.space_group_name_H-M   'P 1'
#
loop_
_entity.id
_entity.type
_entity.pdbx_description
1 polymer ?
#
loop_
_entity_poly.entity_id
_entity_poly.type
_entity_poly.pdbx_seq_one_letter_code
_entity_poly.pdbx_strand_id
1 'polypeptide(L)'
;RTAFEKLTDYDYRGTTYYSVRNLSLYECQGWCREEPECQAAAFSFVVNPLAPIQDTLCQLQNETASTNPSATPQRAANMYYMTKLQIRSGNYPNTYLGYYFDSQ
;
A
#
# COMPACT_ATOMS: atom_id res chain seq x y z
N ARG A 1 -13.26 -6.49 -8.90
CA ARG A 1 -12.56 -7.12 -7.76
C ARG A 1 -11.37 -6.25 -7.42
N THR A 2 -11.18 -5.87 -6.15
CA THR A 2 -10.03 -5.04 -5.74
C THR A 2 -8.85 -5.93 -5.34
N ALA A 3 -7.66 -5.57 -5.77
CA ALA A 3 -6.41 -6.19 -5.34
C ALA A 3 -5.37 -5.11 -5.00
N PHE A 4 -4.25 -5.52 -4.41
CA PHE A 4 -3.17 -4.63 -4.05
C PHE A 4 -1.83 -5.17 -4.54
N GLU A 5 -1.05 -4.31 -5.18
CA GLU A 5 0.36 -4.58 -5.40
C GLU A 5 1.15 -3.97 -4.24
N LYS A 6 1.97 -4.79 -3.57
CA LYS A 6 2.75 -4.37 -2.41
C LYS A 6 4.23 -4.27 -2.77
N LEU A 7 4.85 -3.14 -2.42
CA LEU A 7 6.30 -2.94 -2.45
C LEU A 7 6.82 -2.76 -1.03
N THR A 8 8.02 -3.30 -0.77
CA THR A 8 8.68 -3.25 0.53
C THR A 8 9.90 -2.35 0.46
N ASP A 9 10.08 -1.51 1.47
CA ASP A 9 11.14 -0.51 1.59
C ASP A 9 11.16 0.53 0.45
N TYR A 10 9.99 0.75 -0.14
CA TYR A 10 9.77 1.71 -1.21
C TYR A 10 8.50 2.51 -0.96
N ASP A 11 8.45 3.66 -1.60
CA ASP A 11 7.32 4.59 -1.60
C ASP A 11 7.17 5.21 -2.99
N TYR A 12 5.97 5.71 -3.29
CA TYR A 12 5.73 6.56 -4.45
C TYR A 12 5.24 7.92 -4.01
N ARG A 13 5.62 8.94 -4.78
CA ARG A 13 5.05 10.28 -4.60
C ARG A 13 3.55 10.23 -4.81
N GLY A 14 2.82 10.87 -3.91
CA GLY A 14 1.38 10.98 -3.97
C GLY A 14 0.85 12.02 -3.00
N THR A 15 -0.46 12.23 -3.05
CA THR A 15 -1.16 13.19 -2.20
C THR A 15 -1.85 12.42 -1.07
N THR A 16 -1.35 12.57 0.16
CA THR A 16 -1.99 11.95 1.33
C THR A 16 -3.17 12.79 1.77
N TYR A 17 -4.37 12.20 1.79
CA TYR A 17 -5.59 12.88 2.23
C TYR A 17 -6.07 12.43 3.61
N TYR A 18 -5.64 11.24 4.03
CA TYR A 18 -6.00 10.65 5.32
C TYR A 18 -4.82 9.92 5.93
N SER A 19 -4.67 10.01 7.25
CA SER A 19 -3.63 9.30 7.99
C SER A 19 -4.13 8.81 9.34
N VAL A 20 -3.73 7.59 9.71
CA VAL A 20 -4.12 6.95 10.97
C VAL A 20 -2.95 6.17 11.54
N ARG A 21 -2.83 6.14 12.88
CA ARG A 21 -1.77 5.45 13.60
C ARG A 21 -2.30 4.23 14.34
N ASN A 22 -1.40 3.36 14.77
CA ASN A 22 -1.70 2.21 15.64
C ASN A 22 -2.62 1.18 14.98
N LEU A 23 -2.44 0.96 13.69
CA LEU A 23 -3.09 -0.12 12.95
C LEU A 23 -2.05 -1.07 12.36
N SER A 24 -2.46 -2.30 12.10
CA SER A 24 -1.70 -3.28 11.34
C SER A 24 -1.68 -2.96 9.84
N LEU A 25 -0.76 -3.59 9.12
CA LEU A 25 -0.69 -3.49 7.65
C LEU A 25 -2.01 -3.92 6.99
N TYR A 26 -2.62 -5.01 7.48
CA TYR A 26 -3.85 -5.55 6.92
C TYR A 26 -5.05 -4.64 7.15
N GLU A 27 -5.12 -3.99 8.31
CA GLU A 27 -6.13 -2.96 8.57
C GLU A 27 -5.95 -1.80 7.59
N CYS A 28 -4.73 -1.26 7.45
CA CYS A 28 -4.44 -0.19 6.49
C CYS A 28 -4.85 -0.55 5.05
N GLN A 29 -4.59 -1.79 4.62
CA GLN A 29 -5.03 -2.31 3.34
C GLN A 29 -6.56 -2.39 3.23
N GLY A 30 -7.24 -2.81 4.31
CA GLY A 30 -8.70 -2.84 4.42
C GLY A 30 -9.32 -1.46 4.27
N TRP A 31 -8.80 -0.46 4.98
CA TRP A 31 -9.23 0.93 4.85
C TRP A 31 -9.12 1.43 3.41
N CYS A 32 -7.97 1.24 2.76
CA CYS A 32 -7.82 1.64 1.35
C CYS A 32 -8.73 0.86 0.40
N ARG A 33 -9.10 -0.39 0.74
CA ARG A 33 -10.01 -1.20 -0.08
C ARG A 33 -11.41 -0.58 -0.08
N GLU A 34 -11.90 -0.20 1.08
CA GLU A 34 -13.24 0.34 1.32
C GLU A 34 -13.37 1.78 0.85
N GLU A 35 -12.35 2.61 1.09
CA GLU A 35 -12.34 4.01 0.72
C GLU A 35 -12.31 4.18 -0.81
N PRO A 36 -13.32 4.83 -1.42
CA PRO A 36 -13.42 4.92 -2.88
C PRO A 36 -12.35 5.82 -3.48
N GLU A 37 -11.93 6.86 -2.75
CA GLU A 37 -10.91 7.82 -3.20
C GLU A 37 -9.50 7.28 -3.04
N CYS A 38 -9.29 6.24 -2.22
CA CYS A 38 -7.96 5.67 -2.03
C CYS A 38 -7.47 5.00 -3.31
N GLN A 39 -6.35 5.49 -3.86
CA GLN A 39 -5.63 4.87 -4.97
C GLN A 39 -4.40 4.10 -4.51
N ALA A 40 -3.81 4.49 -3.38
CA ALA A 40 -2.70 3.77 -2.76
C ALA A 40 -2.64 4.04 -1.25
N ALA A 41 -1.95 3.16 -0.53
CA ALA A 41 -1.69 3.31 0.89
C ALA A 41 -0.20 3.14 1.19
N ALA A 42 0.33 4.07 1.98
CA ALA A 42 1.70 4.08 2.48
C ALA A 42 1.68 3.68 3.96
N PHE A 43 2.21 2.49 4.28
CA PHE A 43 2.29 1.99 5.65
C PHE A 43 3.74 2.05 6.13
N SER A 44 4.02 2.88 7.13
CA SER A 44 5.34 2.96 7.76
C SER A 44 5.29 2.38 9.17
N PHE A 45 6.41 1.81 9.61
CA PHE A 45 6.54 1.30 10.96
C PHE A 45 7.90 1.67 11.55
N VAL A 46 7.93 2.00 12.84
CA VAL A 46 9.17 2.28 13.56
C VAL A 46 9.54 1.05 14.37
N VAL A 47 10.68 0.46 14.05
CA VAL A 47 11.26 -0.62 14.85
C VAL A 47 12.09 0.01 15.96
N ASN A 48 11.50 0.15 17.15
CA ASN A 48 12.22 0.60 18.34
C ASN A 48 12.60 -0.60 19.22
N PRO A 49 13.89 -0.97 19.31
CA PRO A 49 14.32 -2.12 20.13
C PRO A 49 14.15 -1.89 21.64
N LEU A 50 13.90 -0.65 22.07
CA LEU A 50 13.75 -0.26 23.48
C LEU A 50 12.29 -0.09 23.91
N ALA A 51 11.33 -0.13 22.97
CA ALA A 51 9.91 -0.04 23.27
C ALA A 51 9.20 -1.36 22.94
N PRO A 52 8.29 -1.84 23.80
CA PRO A 52 7.55 -3.07 23.55
C PRO A 52 6.49 -2.93 22.44
N ILE A 53 6.19 -1.70 22.00
CA ILE A 53 5.15 -1.39 21.02
C ILE A 53 5.81 -0.81 19.77
N GLN A 54 5.39 -1.31 18.62
CA GLN A 54 5.81 -0.84 17.31
C GLN A 54 4.88 0.30 16.86
N ASP A 55 5.41 1.51 16.73
CA ASP A 55 4.64 2.64 16.22
C ASP A 55 4.38 2.43 14.72
N THR A 56 3.11 2.45 14.33
CA THR A 56 2.69 2.30 12.93
C THR A 56 1.92 3.52 12.47
N LEU A 57 2.05 3.84 11.18
CA LEU A 57 1.33 4.92 10.51
C LEU A 57 0.90 4.45 9.12
N CYS A 58 -0.40 4.56 8.86
CA CYS A 58 -1.01 4.35 7.55
C CYS A 58 -1.39 5.70 6.95
N GLN A 59 -1.03 5.93 5.69
CA GLN A 59 -1.37 7.11 4.92
C GLN A 59 -2.10 6.69 3.66
N LEU A 60 -3.36 7.13 3.50
CA LEU A 60 -4.13 6.90 2.29
C LEU A 60 -3.90 8.03 1.31
N GLN A 61 -3.65 7.66 0.06
CA GLN A 61 -3.35 8.59 -1.02
C GLN A 61 -4.47 8.57 -2.06
N ASN A 62 -4.97 9.75 -2.42
CA ASN A 62 -6.01 9.91 -3.45
C ASN A 62 -5.41 10.11 -4.85
N GLU A 63 -4.15 10.52 -4.92
CA GLU A 63 -3.34 10.62 -6.12
C GLU A 63 -2.00 9.95 -5.87
N THR A 64 -1.49 9.19 -6.85
CA THR A 64 -0.21 8.51 -6.75
C THR A 64 0.48 8.38 -8.10
N ALA A 65 1.81 8.49 -8.09
CA ALA A 65 2.66 8.19 -9.24
C ALA A 65 2.76 6.69 -9.53
N SER A 66 2.31 5.79 -8.65
CA SER A 66 2.46 4.34 -8.82
C SER A 66 1.70 3.77 -10.02
N THR A 67 0.71 4.51 -10.53
CA THR A 67 -0.04 4.15 -11.75
C THR A 67 0.67 4.55 -13.04
N ASN A 68 1.74 5.37 -12.94
CA ASN A 68 2.55 5.77 -14.07
C ASN A 68 3.71 4.77 -14.26
N PRO A 69 3.78 4.03 -15.37
CA PRO A 69 4.82 3.03 -15.60
C PRO A 69 6.23 3.62 -15.71
N SER A 70 6.35 4.92 -15.96
CA SER A 70 7.63 5.64 -16.00
C SER A 70 8.05 6.19 -14.64
N ALA A 71 7.19 6.10 -13.61
CA ALA A 71 7.54 6.56 -12.28
C ALA A 71 8.48 5.56 -11.61
N THR A 72 9.57 6.07 -11.04
CA THR A 72 10.50 5.27 -10.24
C THR A 72 10.14 5.41 -8.76
N PRO A 73 9.97 4.30 -8.02
CA PRO A 73 9.74 4.36 -6.59
C PRO A 73 10.98 4.89 -5.86
N GLN A 74 10.76 5.59 -4.75
CA GLN A 74 11.83 6.07 -3.86
C GLN A 74 12.04 5.08 -2.73
N ARG A 75 13.30 4.86 -2.31
CA ARG A 75 13.59 4.02 -1.14
C ARG A 75 13.05 4.68 0.12
N ALA A 76 12.35 3.91 0.95
CA ALA A 76 11.81 4.34 2.22
C ALA A 76 11.90 3.18 3.22
N ALA A 77 12.87 3.24 4.14
CA ALA A 77 13.10 2.15 5.07
C ALA A 77 11.90 1.92 6.00
N ASN A 78 11.61 0.66 6.31
CA ASN A 78 10.51 0.24 7.18
C ASN A 78 9.15 0.71 6.66
N MET A 79 8.94 0.55 5.35
CA MET A 79 7.73 0.98 4.67
C MET A 79 7.18 -0.12 3.77
N TYR A 80 5.86 -0.26 3.76
CA TYR A 80 5.12 -1.03 2.77
C TYR A 80 4.21 -0.09 1.99
N TYR A 81 4.43 -0.01 0.68
CA TYR A 81 3.59 0.76 -0.21
C TYR A 81 2.64 -0.16 -0.95
N MET A 82 1.35 0.17 -0.96
CA MET A 82 0.29 -0.67 -1.51
C MET A 82 -0.50 0.11 -2.56
N THR A 83 -0.36 -0.25 -3.83
CA THR A 83 -1.16 0.34 -4.91
C THR A 83 -2.49 -0.40 -5.04
N LYS A 84 -3.61 0.32 -5.00
CA LYS A 84 -4.95 -0.25 -5.18
C LYS A 84 -5.20 -0.49 -6.66
N LEU A 85 -5.60 -1.72 -6.99
CA LEU A 85 -5.85 -2.13 -8.36
C LEU A 85 -7.30 -2.59 -8.52
N GLN A 86 -7.93 -2.11 -9.59
CA GLN A 86 -9.27 -2.52 -9.98
C GLN A 86 -9.18 -3.63 -11.04
N ILE A 87 -9.27 -4.87 -10.61
CA ILE A 87 -9.31 -6.03 -11.51
C ILE A 87 -10.70 -6.05 -12.18
N ARG A 88 -10.73 -5.65 -13.44
CA ARG A 88 -11.80 -5.95 -14.40
C ARG A 88 -11.59 -7.35 -14.97
N SER A 89 -12.66 -8.11 -15.21
CA SER A 89 -12.56 -9.43 -15.86
C SER A 89 -12.10 -9.29 -17.32
N GLY A 90 -10.79 -9.16 -17.53
CA GLY A 90 -10.13 -9.11 -18.82
C GLY A 90 -8.74 -9.73 -18.64
N ASN A 91 -8.34 -10.57 -19.59
CA ASN A 91 -7.16 -11.44 -19.54
C ASN A 91 -5.90 -10.75 -18.95
N TYR A 92 -5.59 -11.02 -17.68
CA TYR A 92 -4.27 -10.76 -17.13
C TYR A 92 -3.43 -12.02 -17.25
N PRO A 93 -2.15 -11.92 -17.67
CA PRO A 93 -1.27 -13.08 -17.70
C PRO A 93 -1.11 -13.65 -16.28
N ASN A 94 -1.15 -14.99 -16.19
CA ASN A 94 -1.18 -15.77 -14.94
C ASN A 94 -0.08 -15.41 -13.92
N THR A 95 0.99 -14.74 -14.33
CA THR A 95 2.08 -14.27 -13.47
C THR A 95 1.65 -13.23 -12.44
N TYR A 96 0.66 -12.37 -12.75
CA TYR A 96 0.20 -11.34 -11.81
C TYR A 96 -0.76 -11.88 -10.75
N LEU A 97 -1.48 -12.97 -11.04
CA LEU A 97 -2.42 -13.56 -10.09
C LEU A 97 -1.72 -14.20 -8.89
N GLY A 98 -0.49 -14.70 -9.04
CA GLY A 98 0.29 -15.27 -7.93
C GLY A 98 0.59 -14.27 -6.81
N TYR A 99 0.88 -13.00 -7.14
CA TYR A 99 1.21 -11.97 -6.15
C TYR A 99 -0.02 -11.36 -5.46
N TYR A 100 -1.22 -11.51 -6.03
CA TYR A 100 -2.47 -10.95 -5.47
C TYR A 100 -3.19 -11.88 -4.48
N PHE A 101 -2.79 -13.16 -4.39
CA PHE A 101 -3.45 -14.16 -3.54
C PHE A 101 -2.68 -14.47 -2.24
N ASP A 102 -1.44 -14.01 -2.09
CA ASP A 102 -0.61 -14.23 -0.88
C ASP A 102 -0.93 -13.27 0.29
N SER A 103 -2.13 -12.69 0.31
CA SER A 103 -2.64 -11.90 1.45
C SER A 103 -3.88 -12.56 2.05
N GLN A 104 -3.79 -13.87 2.35
CA GLN A 104 -4.76 -14.53 3.24
C GLN A 104 -4.77 -13.86 4.61
#